data_AF-A0A6M0IVR1-F1
#
_entry.id   AF-A0A6M0IVR1-F1
#
_cell.length_a   1.000
_cell.length_b   1.000
_cell.length_c   1.000
_cell.angle_alpha   90.00
_cell.angle_beta   90.00
_cell.angle_gamma   90.00
#
_symmetry.space_group_name_H-M   'P 1'
#
loop_
_entity.id
_entity.type
_entity.pdbx_description
1 polymer ?
#
loop_
_entity_poly.entity_id
_entity_poly.type
_entity_poly.pdbx_seq_one_letter_code
_entity_poly.pdbx_strand_id
1 'polypeptide(L)'
;MRWDMSVLRESPWYQEILREGEARGEERGKTSGELRGILSAIEINLELKFSDRGLQLMPQINQIQDLERLKTILRNIVTANTVEELQQIL
;
A
#
# COMPACT_ATOMS: atom_id res chain seq x y z
N MET A 1 -9.03 21.93 35.41
CA MET A 1 -10.12 22.53 34.60
C MET A 1 -10.63 21.47 33.64
N ARG A 2 -11.95 21.22 33.60
CA ARG A 2 -12.57 20.30 32.64
C ARG A 2 -13.01 21.17 31.46
N TRP A 3 -12.31 21.05 30.34
CA TRP A 3 -12.75 21.71 29.10
C TRP A 3 -14.07 21.08 28.68
N ASP A 4 -15.07 21.92 28.47
CA ASP A 4 -16.34 21.46 27.94
C ASP A 4 -16.15 21.11 26.45
N MET A 5 -16.40 19.86 26.10
CA MET A 5 -16.28 19.36 24.74
C MET A 5 -17.27 20.02 23.78
N SER A 6 -18.37 20.60 24.28
CA SER A 6 -19.31 21.37 23.45
C SER A 6 -18.64 22.65 22.93
N VAL A 7 -18.01 23.42 23.81
CA VAL A 7 -17.27 24.66 23.48
C VAL A 7 -16.09 24.38 22.55
N LEU A 8 -15.37 23.27 22.77
CA LEU A 8 -14.26 22.90 21.89
C LEU A 8 -14.73 22.52 20.49
N ARG A 9 -15.84 21.78 20.34
CA ARG A 9 -16.36 21.40 19.02
C ARG A 9 -16.83 22.60 18.20
N GLU A 10 -17.29 23.66 18.85
CA GLU A 10 -17.70 24.90 18.18
C GLU A 10 -16.52 25.83 17.88
N SER A 11 -15.34 25.57 18.45
CA SER A 11 -14.15 26.38 18.19
C SER A 11 -13.73 26.28 16.71
N PRO A 12 -13.53 27.42 16.02
CA PRO A 12 -13.03 27.42 14.65
C PRO A 12 -11.71 26.65 14.47
N TRP A 13 -10.82 26.74 15.46
CA TRP A 13 -9.53 26.05 15.43
C TRP A 13 -9.66 24.53 15.57
N TYR A 14 -10.59 24.05 16.40
CA TYR A 14 -10.86 22.62 16.52
C TYR A 14 -11.48 22.04 15.23
N GLN A 15 -12.38 22.79 14.60
CA GLN A 15 -12.96 22.42 13.31
C GLN A 15 -11.89 22.35 12.20
N GLU A 16 -10.91 23.24 12.22
CA GLU A 16 -9.79 23.22 11.28
C GLU A 16 -8.89 22.00 11.51
N ILE A 17 -8.53 21.70 12.76
CA ILE A 17 -7.76 20.49 13.08
C ILE A 17 -8.49 19.22 12.65
N LEU A 18 -9.80 19.13 12.89
CA LEU A 18 -10.59 17.98 12.46
C LEU A 18 -10.55 17.83 10.94
N ARG A 19 -10.79 18.91 10.19
CA ARG A 19 -10.72 18.89 8.72
C ARG A 19 -9.34 18.49 8.21
N GLU A 20 -8.27 19.05 8.77
CA GLU A 20 -6.91 18.65 8.41
C GLU A 20 -6.64 17.17 8.75
N GLY A 21 -7.13 16.71 9.90
CA GLY A 21 -7.01 15.32 10.32
C GLY A 21 -7.72 14.35 9.38
N GLU A 22 -8.94 14.69 8.97
CA GLU A 22 -9.72 13.93 7.99
C GLU A 22 -9.02 13.89 6.63
N ALA A 23 -8.56 15.04 6.13
CA ALA A 23 -7.84 15.12 4.86
C ALA A 23 -6.54 14.28 4.86
N ARG A 24 -5.72 14.39 5.92
CA ARG A 24 -4.52 13.56 6.08
C ARG A 24 -4.85 12.08 6.23
N GLY A 25 -5.96 11.76 6.90
CA GLY A 25 -6.46 10.40 7.07
C GLY A 25 -6.87 9.77 5.74
N GLU A 26 -7.61 10.51 4.92
CA GLU A 26 -8.02 10.11 3.58
C GLU A 26 -6.82 9.87 2.67
N GLU A 27 -5.85 10.80 2.65
CA GLU A 27 -4.63 10.66 1.86
C GLU A 27 -3.84 9.41 2.25
N ARG A 28 -3.59 9.20 3.55
CA ARG A 28 -2.90 8.00 4.05
C ARG A 28 -3.67 6.73 3.74
N GLY A 29 -4.99 6.76 3.88
CA GLY A 29 -5.88 5.64 3.57
C GLY A 29 -5.78 5.24 2.11
N LYS A 30 -5.80 6.22 1.20
CA LYS A 30 -5.65 6.01 -0.23
C LYS A 30 -4.30 5.38 -0.58
N THR A 31 -3.19 5.96 -0.11
CA THR A 31 -1.85 5.42 -0.37
C THR A 31 -1.67 4.00 0.19
N SER A 32 -2.13 3.76 1.42
CA SER A 32 -2.06 2.43 2.04
C SER A 32 -2.95 1.40 1.33
N GLY A 33 -4.11 1.83 0.83
CA GLY A 33 -5.02 0.99 0.04
C GLY A 33 -4.40 0.61 -1.31
N GLU A 34 -3.82 1.56 -2.02
CA GLU A 34 -3.14 1.32 -3.30
C GLU A 34 -1.95 0.36 -3.14
N LEU A 35 -1.12 0.55 -2.10
CA LEU A 35 -0.01 -0.36 -1.79
C LEU A 35 -0.49 -1.79 -1.46
N ARG A 36 -1.53 -1.92 -0.63
CA ARG A 36 -2.10 -3.25 -0.31
C ARG A 36 -2.70 -3.92 -1.54
N GLY A 37 -3.42 -3.17 -2.36
CA GLY A 37 -4.03 -3.70 -3.58
C GLY A 37 -3.00 -4.25 -4.55
N ILE A 38 -1.89 -3.52 -4.76
CA ILE A 38 -0.85 -3.98 -5.68
C ILE A 38 -0.03 -5.16 -5.14
N LEU A 39 0.26 -5.19 -3.83
CA LEU A 39 0.95 -6.32 -3.21
C LEU A 39 0.11 -7.59 -3.32
N SER A 40 -1.20 -7.49 -3.07
CA SER A 40 -2.12 -8.62 -3.24
C SER A 40 -2.20 -9.07 -4.71
N ALA A 41 -2.22 -8.14 -5.67
CA ALA A 41 -2.18 -8.49 -7.09
C ALA A 41 -0.88 -9.23 -7.46
N ILE A 42 0.26 -8.80 -6.93
CA ILE A 42 1.55 -9.46 -7.11
C ILE A 42 1.53 -10.88 -6.53
N GLU A 43 1.08 -11.04 -5.29
CA GLU A 43 0.98 -12.33 -4.61
C GLU A 43 0.15 -13.33 -5.42
N ILE A 44 -1.05 -12.93 -5.84
CA ILE A 44 -1.95 -13.77 -6.65
C ILE A 44 -1.30 -14.16 -7.98
N ASN A 45 -0.67 -13.23 -8.70
CA ASN A 45 -0.05 -13.54 -9.99
C ASN A 45 1.16 -14.46 -9.84
N LEU A 46 1.95 -14.29 -8.78
CA LEU A 46 3.06 -15.19 -8.46
C LEU A 46 2.56 -16.60 -8.14
N GLU A 47 1.53 -16.72 -7.31
CA GLU A 47 0.91 -18.00 -6.97
C GLU A 47 0.34 -18.70 -8.20
N LEU A 48 -0.39 -17.96 -9.05
CA LEU A 48 -1.00 -18.51 -10.26
C LEU A 48 0.02 -19.01 -11.29
N LYS A 49 1.15 -18.31 -11.46
CA LYS A 49 2.16 -18.68 -12.47
C LYS A 49 3.23 -19.63 -11.97
N PHE A 50 3.62 -19.49 -10.70
CA PHE A 50 4.83 -20.13 -10.17
C PHE A 50 4.57 -20.87 -8.85
N SER A 51 3.31 -20.94 -8.40
CA SER A 51 2.91 -21.58 -7.14
C SER A 51 3.76 -21.10 -5.97
N ASP A 52 4.07 -21.98 -5.02
CA ASP A 52 4.88 -21.67 -3.84
C ASP A 52 6.26 -21.09 -4.16
N ARG A 53 6.85 -21.44 -5.31
CA ARG A 53 8.17 -20.92 -5.71
C ARG A 53 8.11 -19.43 -6.01
N GLY A 54 7.01 -18.93 -6.59
CA GLY A 54 6.81 -17.50 -6.78
C GLY A 54 6.61 -16.76 -5.47
N LEU A 55 5.86 -17.36 -4.54
CA LEU A 55 5.56 -16.76 -3.23
C LEU A 55 6.80 -16.56 -2.35
N GLN A 56 7.90 -17.30 -2.60
CA GLN A 56 9.18 -17.07 -1.94
C GLN A 56 9.77 -15.67 -2.18
N LEU A 57 9.30 -14.93 -3.20
CA LEU A 57 9.73 -13.56 -3.49
C LEU A 57 8.97 -12.52 -2.64
N MET A 58 7.83 -12.87 -2.04
CA MET A 58 7.00 -11.95 -1.28
C MET A 58 7.71 -11.26 -0.10
N PRO A 59 8.58 -11.93 0.68
CA PRO A 59 9.31 -11.26 1.77
C PRO A 59 10.20 -10.10 1.29
N GLN A 60 10.76 -10.17 0.08
CA GLN A 60 11.54 -9.09 -0.52
C GLN A 60 10.60 -8.01 -1.08
N ILE A 61 9.54 -8.40 -1.78
CA ILE A 61 8.59 -7.47 -2.41
C ILE A 61 7.85 -6.63 -1.36
N ASN A 62 7.47 -7.22 -0.21
CA ASN A 62 6.80 -6.52 0.89
C ASN A 62 7.65 -5.40 1.53
N GLN A 63 8.95 -5.36 1.27
CA GLN A 63 9.82 -4.28 1.76
C GLN A 63 9.80 -3.05 0.82
N ILE A 64 9.23 -3.18 -0.37
CA ILE A 64 9.17 -2.11 -1.37
C ILE A 64 7.95 -1.24 -1.08
N GLN A 65 8.20 0.05 -0.83
CA GLN A 65 7.14 1.05 -0.60
C GLN A 65 6.86 1.93 -1.84
N ASP A 66 7.66 1.77 -2.90
CA ASP A 66 7.50 2.50 -4.14
C ASP A 66 6.42 1.84 -5.02
N LEU A 67 5.29 2.54 -5.17
CA LEU A 67 4.14 2.07 -5.92
C LEU A 67 4.47 1.83 -7.42
N GLU A 68 5.28 2.67 -8.04
CA GLU A 68 5.63 2.52 -9.46
C GLU A 68 6.60 1.36 -9.67
N ARG A 69 7.51 1.13 -8.71
CA ARG A 69 8.35 -0.08 -8.70
C ARG A 69 7.49 -1.33 -8.58
N LEU A 70 6.50 -1.34 -7.68
CA LEU A 70 5.56 -2.47 -7.53
C LEU A 70 4.72 -2.69 -8.80
N LYS A 71 4.25 -1.64 -9.48
CA LYS A 71 3.57 -1.75 -10.79
C LYS A 71 4.46 -2.36 -11.85
N THR A 72 5.73 -1.99 -11.86
CA THR A 72 6.71 -2.55 -12.79
C THR A 72 6.94 -4.04 -12.52
N ILE A 73 7.11 -4.43 -11.25
CA ILE A 73 7.21 -5.83 -10.83
C ILE A 73 5.99 -6.62 -11.28
N LEU A 74 4.77 -6.13 -11.04
CA LEU A 74 3.54 -6.79 -11.46
C LEU A 74 3.51 -7.04 -12.98
N ARG A 75 3.89 -6.06 -13.79
CA ARG A 75 3.96 -6.22 -15.26
C ARG A 75 4.97 -7.28 -15.67
N ASN A 76 6.13 -7.30 -15.01
CA ASN A 76 7.17 -8.29 -15.28
C ASN A 76 6.76 -9.71 -14.87
N ILE A 77 6.00 -9.87 -13.78
CA ILE A 77 5.44 -11.18 -13.38
C ILE A 77 4.55 -11.73 -14.48
N VAL A 78 3.71 -10.89 -15.09
CA VAL A 78 2.81 -11.33 -16.18
C VAL A 78 3.60 -11.84 -17.39
N THR A 79 4.75 -11.24 -17.70
CA THR A 79 5.56 -11.61 -18.89
C THR A 79 6.66 -12.64 -18.65
N ALA A 80 7.16 -12.77 -17.42
CA ALA A 80 8.27 -13.67 -17.10
C ALA A 80 7.88 -15.14 -17.28
N ASN A 81 8.80 -15.97 -17.74
CA ASN A 81 8.57 -17.40 -17.91
C ASN A 81 9.09 -18.23 -16.73
N THR A 82 9.98 -17.64 -15.93
CA THR A 82 10.63 -18.31 -14.80
C THR A 82 10.69 -17.39 -13.58
N VAL A 83 10.86 -17.99 -12.40
CA VAL A 83 11.05 -17.24 -11.14
C VAL A 83 12.42 -16.57 -11.11
N GLU A 84 13.41 -17.19 -11.75
CA GLU A 84 14.80 -16.70 -11.82
C GLU A 84 14.88 -15.37 -12.60
N GLU A 85 14.11 -15.24 -13.68
CA GLU A 85 13.96 -13.96 -14.40
C GLU A 85 13.46 -12.84 -13.48
N LEU A 86 12.52 -13.16 -12.58
CA LEU A 86 11.99 -12.19 -11.62
C LEU A 86 12.99 -11.84 -10.52
N GLN A 87 13.80 -12.80 -10.07
CA GLN A 87 14.84 -12.54 -9.06
C GLN A 87 15.91 -11.56 -9.54
N GLN A 88 16.22 -11.54 -10.84
CA GLN A 88 17.25 -10.64 -11.39
C GLN A 88 16.84 -9.17 -11.42
N ILE A 89 15.54 -8.88 -11.35
CA ILE A 89 14.97 -7.52 -11.49
C ILE A 89 14.42 -6.96 -10.17
N LEU A 90 14.29 -7.81 -9.15
CA LEU A 90 13.76 -7.46 -7.82
C LEU A 90 14.84 -6.84 -6.94
#